data_AF-A0A0A1MXK2-F1
#
_entry.id   AF-A0A0A1MXK2-F1
#
_cell.length_a   1.000
_cell.length_b   1.000
_cell.length_c   1.000
_cell.angle_alpha   90.00
_cell.angle_beta   90.00
_cell.angle_gamma   90.00
#
_symmetry.space_group_name_H-M   'P 1'
#
loop_
_entity.id
_entity.type
_entity.pdbx_description
1 polymer ?
#
loop_
_entity_poly.entity_id
_entity_poly.type
_entity_poly.pdbx_seq_one_letter_code
_entity_poly.pdbx_strand_id
1 'polypeptide(L)'
;MAAAGLLAGLKATSRWKPINLLSKYGAVPVRERIVEQEKYITAAGVSAGIDMALYLSEKIAGEEETKAIQLAIEYDPQPIFNAGNYSNAEEKIKNIAGAKLTKDAKKGIGLLGMIKHSKSILKMMK
;
A
#
# COMPACT_ATOMS: atom_id res chain seq x y z
N MET A 1 7.55 3.72 -8.72
CA MET A 1 7.46 2.56 -9.64
C MET A 1 6.52 2.85 -10.80
N ALA A 2 5.20 2.91 -10.61
CA ALA A 2 4.24 3.10 -11.72
C ALA A 2 4.51 4.37 -12.54
N ALA A 3 4.63 5.55 -11.89
CA ALA A 3 4.93 6.80 -12.58
C ALA A 3 6.28 6.83 -13.32
N ALA A 4 7.20 5.91 -12.99
CA ALA A 4 8.47 5.74 -13.69
C ALA A 4 8.38 4.73 -14.86
N GLY A 5 7.18 4.27 -15.22
CA GLY A 5 6.95 3.32 -16.31
C GLY A 5 7.23 1.85 -15.96
N LEU A 6 7.75 1.56 -14.76
CA LEU A 6 8.21 0.22 -14.39
C LEU A 6 7.09 -0.83 -14.25
N LEU A 7 5.84 -0.40 -14.15
CA LEU A 7 4.69 -1.28 -13.90
C LEU A 7 3.67 -1.26 -15.05
N ALA A 8 4.03 -0.72 -16.21
CA ALA A 8 3.12 -0.63 -17.34
C ALA A 8 2.68 -2.03 -17.80
N GLY A 9 1.37 -2.27 -17.89
CA GLY A 9 0.77 -3.56 -18.23
C GLY A 9 0.79 -4.61 -17.11
N LEU A 10 1.53 -4.38 -16.02
CA LEU A 10 1.71 -5.35 -14.95
C LEU A 10 0.66 -5.19 -13.84
N LYS A 11 0.28 -6.30 -13.23
CA LYS A 11 -0.49 -6.27 -11.98
C LYS A 11 0.34 -5.65 -10.86
N ALA A 12 -0.27 -4.78 -10.06
CA ALA A 12 0.40 -4.19 -8.91
C ALA A 12 -0.61 -3.87 -7.81
N THR A 13 -0.16 -3.95 -6.56
CA THR A 13 -0.92 -3.47 -5.39
C THR A 13 -0.30 -2.18 -4.85
N SER A 14 -1.04 -1.52 -3.96
CA SER A 14 -0.57 -0.35 -3.22
C SER A 14 -1.41 -0.18 -1.96
N ARG A 15 -1.17 0.89 -1.22
CA ARG A 15 -2.08 1.33 -0.16
C ARG A 15 -3.48 1.55 -0.74
N TRP A 16 -4.51 1.21 0.04
CA TRP A 16 -5.91 1.20 -0.42
C TRP A 16 -6.41 2.53 -1.02
N LYS A 17 -5.97 3.67 -0.48
CA LYS A 17 -6.45 5.00 -0.88
C LYS A 17 -5.92 5.44 -2.25
N PRO A 18 -4.61 5.35 -2.53
CA PRO A 18 -4.08 5.70 -3.86
C PRO A 18 -4.10 4.56 -4.89
N ILE A 19 -4.66 3.38 -4.60
CA ILE A 19 -4.53 2.20 -5.50
C ILE A 19 -4.98 2.48 -6.95
N ASN A 20 -6.03 3.27 -7.14
CA ASN A 20 -6.54 3.63 -8.47
C ASN A 20 -5.58 4.55 -9.26
N LEU A 21 -4.57 5.14 -8.62
CA LEU A 21 -3.52 5.88 -9.33
C LEU A 21 -2.62 4.96 -10.16
N LEU A 22 -2.55 3.66 -9.84
CA LEU A 22 -1.77 2.70 -10.63
C LEU A 22 -2.23 2.67 -12.09
N SER A 23 -3.56 2.65 -12.34
CA SER A 23 -4.12 2.67 -13.69
C SER A 23 -3.76 3.92 -14.48
N LYS A 24 -3.60 5.07 -13.81
CA LYS A 24 -3.20 6.32 -14.49
C LYS A 24 -1.78 6.24 -15.07
N TYR A 25 -0.98 5.30 -14.59
CA TYR A 25 0.38 5.06 -15.02
C TYR A 25 0.52 3.70 -15.74
N GLY A 26 -0.59 3.14 -16.24
CA GLY A 26 -0.59 1.93 -17.06
C GLY A 26 -0.51 0.61 -16.30
N ALA A 27 -0.44 0.61 -14.97
CA ALA A 27 -0.46 -0.62 -14.19
C ALA A 27 -1.90 -1.14 -13.97
N VAL A 28 -2.05 -2.45 -13.76
CA VAL A 28 -3.32 -3.11 -13.44
C VAL A 28 -3.48 -3.21 -11.91
N PRO A 29 -4.31 -2.37 -11.26
CA PRO A 29 -4.44 -2.41 -9.81
C PRO A 29 -5.15 -3.68 -9.34
N VAL A 30 -4.57 -4.38 -8.37
CA VAL A 30 -5.19 -5.53 -7.70
C VAL A 30 -5.14 -5.36 -6.17
N ARG A 31 -6.21 -5.76 -5.48
CA ARG A 31 -6.34 -5.64 -4.02
C ARG A 31 -5.83 -6.90 -3.30
N GLU A 32 -4.54 -7.15 -3.46
CA GLU A 32 -3.82 -8.25 -2.81
C GLU A 32 -2.78 -7.69 -1.83
N ARG A 33 -2.40 -8.49 -0.82
CA ARG A 33 -1.46 -8.07 0.23
C ARG A 33 -0.05 -7.89 -0.33
N ILE A 34 0.38 -8.83 -1.16
CA ILE A 34 1.65 -8.84 -1.91
C ILE A 34 1.31 -9.25 -3.34
N VAL A 35 1.93 -8.60 -4.32
CA VAL A 35 1.82 -8.95 -5.74
C VAL A 35 3.23 -9.05 -6.31
N GLU A 36 3.58 -10.24 -6.79
CA GLU A 36 4.78 -10.47 -7.58
C GLU A 36 4.38 -10.51 -9.07
N GLN A 37 5.05 -9.69 -9.88
CA GLN A 37 4.95 -9.69 -11.34
C GLN A 37 6.35 -9.52 -11.92
N GLU A 38 6.80 -10.51 -12.68
CA GLU A 38 8.15 -10.55 -13.24
C GLU A 38 9.20 -10.32 -12.13
N LYS A 39 10.05 -9.30 -12.28
CA LYS A 39 11.06 -8.90 -11.29
C LYS A 39 10.56 -7.89 -10.25
N TYR A 40 9.28 -7.51 -10.29
CA TYR A 40 8.72 -6.50 -9.41
C TYR A 40 7.82 -7.13 -8.36
N ILE A 41 8.08 -6.80 -7.10
CA ILE A 41 7.19 -7.12 -6.00
C ILE A 41 6.63 -5.81 -5.44
N THR A 42 5.32 -5.75 -5.31
CA THR A 42 4.60 -4.62 -4.69
C THR A 42 3.78 -5.13 -3.52
N ALA A 43 3.61 -4.29 -2.49
CA ALA A 43 2.83 -4.63 -1.30
C ALA A 43 1.74 -3.61 -1.02
N ALA A 44 0.72 -4.04 -0.29
CA ALA A 44 -0.37 -3.21 0.18
C ALA A 44 0.12 -2.20 1.24
N GLY A 45 -0.80 -1.60 1.99
CA GLY A 45 -0.47 -0.51 2.91
C GLY A 45 0.32 -0.94 4.15
N VAL A 46 1.35 -0.16 4.48
CA VAL A 46 2.01 -0.07 5.81
C VAL A 46 2.53 -1.43 6.32
N SER A 47 1.72 -2.18 7.07
CA SER A 47 2.14 -3.44 7.67
C SER A 47 2.45 -4.53 6.64
N ALA A 48 1.86 -4.45 5.44
CA ALA A 48 2.16 -5.34 4.33
C ALA A 48 3.65 -5.35 3.92
N GLY A 49 4.41 -4.32 4.29
CA GLY A 49 5.85 -4.29 4.07
C GLY A 49 6.61 -5.34 4.89
N ILE A 50 6.12 -5.70 6.08
CA ILE A 50 6.74 -6.74 6.92
C ILE A 50 6.50 -8.12 6.28
N ASP A 51 5.27 -8.40 5.86
CA ASP A 51 4.98 -9.66 5.15
C ASP A 51 5.77 -9.76 3.85
N MET A 52 5.92 -8.64 3.11
CA MET A 52 6.73 -8.60 1.89
C MET A 52 8.22 -8.86 2.20
N ALA A 53 8.73 -8.39 3.33
CA ALA A 53 10.10 -8.65 3.75
C ALA A 53 10.33 -10.14 4.06
N LEU A 54 9.40 -10.78 4.78
CA LEU A 54 9.45 -12.23 5.03
C LEU A 54 9.30 -13.05 3.75
N TYR A 55 8.41 -12.64 2.85
CA TYR A 55 8.26 -13.25 1.53
C TYR A 55 9.55 -13.17 0.69
N LEU A 56 10.25 -12.04 0.77
CA LEU A 56 11.53 -11.85 0.11
C LEU A 56 12.65 -12.65 0.80
N SER A 57 12.68 -12.71 2.14
CA SER A 57 13.69 -13.49 2.85
C SER A 57 13.57 -14.98 2.53
N GLU A 58 12.35 -15.49 2.35
CA GLU A 58 12.15 -16.89 1.97
C GLU A 58 12.77 -17.19 0.61
N LYS A 59 12.55 -16.29 -0.36
CA LYS A 59 13.12 -16.41 -1.71
C LYS A 59 14.65 -16.31 -1.74
N ILE A 60 15.25 -15.57 -0.80
CA ILE A 60 16.69 -15.26 -0.80
C ILE A 60 17.48 -16.22 0.09
N ALA A 61 16.97 -16.48 1.29
CA ALA A 61 17.66 -17.18 2.37
C ALA A 61 17.01 -18.52 2.74
N GLY A 62 15.82 -18.82 2.20
CA GLY A 62 15.10 -20.06 2.48
C GLY A 62 14.18 -20.00 3.69
N GLU A 63 13.46 -21.09 3.90
CA GLU A 63 12.38 -21.21 4.89
C GLU A 63 12.90 -21.12 6.34
N GLU A 64 13.97 -21.83 6.68
CA GLU A 64 14.49 -21.88 8.06
C GLU A 64 14.96 -20.51 8.54
N GLU A 65 15.77 -19.82 7.74
CA GLU A 65 16.25 -18.46 8.07
C GLU A 65 15.06 -17.48 8.15
N THR A 66 14.07 -17.61 7.28
CA THR A 66 12.88 -16.76 7.32
C THR A 66 12.06 -16.97 8.58
N LYS A 67 11.88 -18.22 9.03
CA LYS A 67 11.24 -18.53 10.32
C LYS A 67 12.05 -17.99 11.49
N ALA A 68 13.37 -18.08 11.44
CA ALA A 68 14.25 -17.51 12.45
C ALA A 68 14.12 -15.97 12.51
N ILE A 69 14.11 -15.29 11.36
CA ILE A 69 13.87 -13.84 11.26
C ILE A 69 12.50 -13.49 11.82
N GLN A 70 11.45 -14.22 11.42
CA GLN A 70 10.09 -14.00 11.90
C GLN A 70 10.01 -14.06 13.43
N LEU A 71 10.65 -15.07 14.04
CA LEU A 71 10.73 -15.22 15.49
C LEU A 71 11.60 -14.13 16.13
N ALA A 72 12.74 -13.79 15.54
CA ALA A 72 13.67 -12.80 16.07
C ALA A 72 13.07 -11.40 16.21
N ILE A 73 12.13 -11.03 15.32
CA ILE A 73 11.38 -9.78 15.39
C ILE A 73 10.01 -9.94 16.07
N GLU A 74 9.70 -11.13 16.57
CA GLU A 74 8.42 -11.49 17.21
C GLU A 74 7.21 -11.11 16.34
N TYR A 75 7.28 -11.41 15.03
CA TYR A 75 6.18 -11.12 14.11
C TYR A 75 5.04 -12.13 14.24
N ASP A 76 4.25 -11.96 15.30
CA ASP A 76 2.99 -12.67 15.60
C ASP A 76 1.83 -11.66 15.70
N PRO A 77 1.28 -11.19 14.57
CA PRO A 77 0.26 -10.15 14.59
C PRO A 77 -1.06 -10.66 15.19
N GLN A 78 -1.52 -10.02 16.26
CA GLN A 78 -2.84 -10.25 16.90
C GLN A 78 -3.70 -8.96 16.82
N PRO A 79 -4.33 -8.63 15.67
CA PRO A 79 -5.10 -7.40 15.54
C PRO A 79 -6.36 -7.42 16.41
N ILE A 80 -6.53 -6.38 17.25
CA ILE A 80 -7.71 -6.22 18.11
C ILE A 80 -9.01 -5.90 17.35
N PHE A 81 -8.93 -5.53 16.06
CA PHE A 81 -10.08 -5.22 15.21
C PHE A 81 -9.89 -5.78 13.79
N ASN A 82 -10.98 -6.24 13.18
CA ASN A 82 -11.01 -6.68 11.78
C ASN A 82 -11.31 -5.52 10.79
N ALA A 83 -10.60 -4.40 10.93
CA ALA A 83 -10.80 -3.19 10.11
C ALA A 83 -9.60 -2.86 9.19
N GLY A 84 -8.57 -3.70 9.18
CA GLY A 84 -7.34 -3.48 8.43
C GLY A 84 -7.44 -3.75 6.92
N ASN A 85 -8.47 -4.49 6.49
CA ASN A 85 -8.69 -4.81 5.07
C ASN A 85 -9.80 -3.91 4.49
N TYR A 86 -9.46 -3.10 3.48
CA TYR A 86 -10.42 -2.19 2.85
C TYR A 86 -11.66 -2.89 2.28
N SER A 87 -11.52 -4.12 1.77
CA SER A 87 -12.63 -4.89 1.22
C SER A 87 -13.63 -5.34 2.29
N ASN A 88 -13.16 -5.51 3.54
CA ASN A 88 -13.97 -6.05 4.64
C ASN A 88 -14.38 -4.98 5.66
N ALA A 89 -13.70 -3.83 5.68
CA ALA A 89 -13.98 -2.76 6.63
C ALA A 89 -15.39 -2.18 6.40
N GLU A 90 -16.04 -1.75 7.48
CA GLU A 90 -17.30 -1.02 7.40
C GLU A 90 -17.13 0.31 6.65
N GLU A 91 -18.16 0.73 5.91
CA GLU A 91 -18.12 1.96 5.12
C GLU A 91 -17.87 3.21 5.99
N LYS A 92 -18.48 3.24 7.18
CA LYS A 92 -18.24 4.30 8.18
C LYS A 92 -16.75 4.40 8.54
N ILE A 93 -16.08 3.28 8.74
CA ILE A 93 -14.66 3.24 9.11
C ILE A 93 -13.78 3.66 7.92
N LYS A 94 -14.11 3.24 6.69
CA LYS A 94 -13.42 3.71 5.48
C LYS A 94 -13.51 5.23 5.33
N ASN A 95 -14.67 5.81 5.60
CA ASN A 95 -14.88 7.26 5.54
C ASN A 95 -14.05 8.00 6.60
N ILE A 96 -14.06 7.53 7.85
CA ILE A 96 -13.23 8.09 8.93
C ILE A 96 -11.74 8.01 8.57
N ALA A 97 -11.26 6.85 8.14
CA ALA A 97 -9.87 6.65 7.75
C ALA A 97 -9.47 7.52 6.54
N GLY A 98 -10.33 7.61 5.53
CA GLY A 98 -10.12 8.43 4.34
C GLY A 98 -10.02 9.92 4.66
N ALA A 99 -10.85 10.42 5.58
CA ALA A 99 -10.79 11.80 6.06
C ALA A 99 -9.47 12.10 6.79
N LYS A 100 -9.01 11.19 7.66
CA LYS A 100 -7.71 11.30 8.34
C LYS A 100 -6.56 11.38 7.33
N LEU A 101 -6.47 10.42 6.42
CA LEU A 101 -5.42 10.39 5.38
C LEU A 101 -5.39 11.65 4.51
N THR A 102 -6.56 12.20 4.18
CA THR A 102 -6.66 13.43 3.37
C THR A 102 -6.16 14.65 4.14
N LYS A 103 -6.49 14.75 5.44
CA LYS A 103 -6.03 15.84 6.31
C LYS A 103 -4.51 15.81 6.45
N ASP A 104 -3.93 14.63 6.64
CA ASP A 104 -2.49 14.47 6.81
C ASP A 104 -1.72 14.79 5.53
N ALA A 105 -2.23 14.35 4.38
CA ALA A 105 -1.67 14.71 3.08
C ALA A 105 -1.64 16.24 2.86
N LYS A 106 -2.70 16.97 3.25
CA LYS A 106 -2.75 18.43 3.12
C LYS A 106 -1.75 19.14 4.04
N LYS A 107 -1.54 18.64 5.26
CA LYS A 107 -0.54 19.20 6.19
C LYS A 107 0.88 19.14 5.62
N GLY A 108 1.25 18.03 4.98
CA GLY A 108 2.60 17.85 4.44
C GLY A 108 2.96 18.72 3.24
N ILE A 109 1.96 19.27 2.54
CA ILE A 109 2.15 20.03 1.29
C ILE A 109 2.25 21.55 1.54
N GLY A 110 1.76 22.03 2.69
CA GLY A 110 1.69 23.47 3.00
C GLY A 110 0.74 24.26 2.09
N LEU A 111 0.48 25.53 2.42
CA LEU A 111 -0.51 26.35 1.70
C LEU A 111 -0.11 26.59 0.23
N LEU A 112 1.16 26.90 -0.03
CA LEU A 112 1.68 27.12 -1.40
C LEU A 112 1.64 25.85 -2.26
N GLY A 113 1.98 24.70 -1.68
CA GLY A 113 1.93 23.42 -2.40
C GLY A 113 0.49 23.00 -2.73
N MET A 114 -0.47 23.34 -1.85
CA MET A 114 -1.88 23.06 -2.11
C MET A 114 -2.41 23.85 -3.30
N ILE A 115 -1.99 25.10 -3.48
CA ILE A 115 -2.35 25.91 -4.65
C ILE A 115 -1.74 25.30 -5.91
N LYS A 116 -0.44 24.97 -5.87
CA LYS A 116 0.31 24.42 -7.01
C LYS A 116 -0.20 23.06 -7.48
N HIS A 117 -0.70 22.22 -6.57
CA HIS A 117 -1.19 20.87 -6.88
C HIS A 117 -2.72 20.70 -6.75
N SER A 118 -3.46 21.81 -6.66
CA SER A 118 -4.92 21.84 -6.43
C SER A 118 -5.71 20.87 -7.32
N LYS A 119 -5.42 20.84 -8.63
CA LYS A 119 -6.05 19.92 -9.60
C LYS A 119 -5.79 18.44 -9.29
N SER A 120 -4.59 18.09 -8.81
CA SER A 120 -4.23 16.72 -8.45
C SER A 120 -4.88 16.30 -7.12
N ILE A 121 -4.88 17.20 -6.14
CA ILE A 121 -5.48 16.99 -4.82
C ILE A 121 -7.00 16.79 -4.92
N LEU A 122 -7.70 17.65 -5.69
CA LEU A 122 -9.15 17.48 -5.92
C LEU A 122 -9.49 16.10 -6.50
N LYS A 123 -8.60 15.56 -7.34
CA LYS A 123 -8.77 14.26 -8.01
C LYS A 123 -8.45 13.07 -7.11
N MET A 124 -7.81 13.28 -5.96
CA MET A 124 -7.57 12.27 -4.91
C MET A 124 -8.67 12.23 -3.83
N MET A 125 -9.49 13.29 -3.78
CA MET A 125 -10.59 13.45 -2.83
C MET A 125 -11.92 12.87 -3.33
N LYS A 126 -12.03 12.60 -4.63
CA LYS A 126 -13.07 11.75 -5.23
C LYS A 126 -12.68 10.28 -5.14
#